data_AF-A0A081RDW5-F1
#
_entry.id   AF-A0A081RDW5-F1
#
_cell.length_a   1.000
_cell.length_b   1.000
_cell.length_c   1.000
_cell.angle_alpha   90.00
_cell.angle_beta   90.00
_cell.angle_gamma   90.00
#
_symmetry.space_group_name_H-M   'P 1'
#
loop_
_entity.id
_entity.type
_entity.pdbx_description
1 polymer ?
#
loop_
_entity_poly.entity_id
_entity_poly.type
_entity_poly.pdbx_seq_one_letter_code
_entity_poly.pdbx_strand_id
1 'polypeptide(L)'
;MSAADTASPQNKWGPAADTGKPPKKVVRLPLDTSRDCQRALAKLIRRALAGEMETSDLSRYANAIMVLARLIEGGQLEDRIAALEARA
;
A
#
# COMPACT_ATOMS: atom_id res chain seq x y z
N MET A 1 -23.74 42.23 -17.79
CA MET A 1 -23.68 41.03 -16.94
C MET A 1 -23.14 39.90 -17.80
N SER A 2 -21.84 39.63 -17.73
CA SER A 2 -21.21 38.51 -18.46
C SER A 2 -20.68 37.51 -17.44
N ALA A 3 -20.96 36.24 -17.70
CA ALA A 3 -20.99 35.15 -16.74
C ALA A 3 -19.59 34.67 -16.29
N ALA A 4 -19.62 34.06 -15.11
CA ALA A 4 -18.52 33.55 -14.31
C ALA A 4 -17.46 32.74 -15.07
N ASP A 5 -16.21 33.16 -14.84
CA ASP A 5 -14.98 32.43 -15.06
C ASP A 5 -14.98 31.18 -14.17
N THR A 6 -15.31 30.02 -14.76
CA THR A 6 -15.35 28.72 -14.06
C THR A 6 -14.08 27.95 -14.39
N ALA A 7 -13.01 28.27 -13.67
CA ALA A 7 -11.79 27.47 -13.67
C ALA A 7 -12.08 26.07 -13.10
N SER A 8 -12.13 25.07 -13.98
CA SER A 8 -12.21 23.66 -13.59
C SER A 8 -10.90 23.22 -12.93
N PRO A 9 -10.93 22.44 -11.83
CA PRO A 9 -9.70 21.98 -11.18
C PRO A 9 -8.94 21.01 -12.09
N GLN A 10 -7.67 21.32 -12.32
CA GLN A 10 -6.73 20.47 -13.04
C GLN A 10 -6.60 19.10 -12.34
N ASN A 11 -7.25 18.06 -12.86
CA ASN A 11 -7.01 16.70 -12.38
C ASN A 11 -5.55 16.33 -12.70
N LYS A 12 -4.73 16.10 -11.65
CA LYS A 12 -3.32 15.67 -11.74
C LYS A 12 -3.10 14.24 -12.28
N TRP A 13 -4.18 13.58 -12.71
CA TRP A 13 -4.17 12.25 -13.30
C TRP A 13 -4.60 12.35 -14.77
N GLY A 14 -3.79 13.04 -15.57
CA GLY A 14 -3.91 12.96 -17.03
C GLY A 14 -3.45 11.59 -17.54
N PRO A 15 -3.83 11.19 -18.77
CA PRO A 15 -3.35 9.94 -19.37
C PRO A 15 -1.82 9.96 -19.40
N ALA A 16 -1.20 8.86 -18.96
CA ALA A 16 0.25 8.71 -18.97
C ALA A 16 0.80 9.01 -20.37
N ALA A 17 1.69 9.99 -20.46
CA ALA A 17 2.39 10.31 -21.70
C ALA A 17 3.15 9.06 -22.19
N ASP A 18 2.95 8.70 -23.46
CA ASP A 18 3.69 7.63 -24.12
C ASP A 18 5.16 8.07 -24.25
N THR A 19 6.00 7.58 -23.33
CA THR A 19 7.42 7.98 -23.25
C THR A 19 8.34 7.06 -24.06
N GLY A 20 7.81 6.14 -24.87
CA GLY A 20 8.60 5.18 -25.65
C GLY A 20 9.46 4.22 -24.79
N LYS A 21 9.36 4.29 -23.46
CA LYS A 21 10.05 3.38 -22.54
C LYS A 21 9.21 2.12 -22.38
N PRO A 22 9.84 0.92 -22.39
CA PRO A 22 9.11 -0.33 -22.18
C PRO A 22 8.37 -0.27 -20.84
N PRO A 23 7.12 -0.78 -20.77
CA PRO A 23 6.31 -0.69 -19.56
C PRO A 23 7.06 -1.35 -18.40
N LYS A 24 7.28 -0.58 -17.33
CA LYS A 24 7.96 -1.08 -16.13
C LYS A 24 7.10 -2.21 -15.56
N LYS A 25 7.61 -3.44 -15.53
CA LYS A 25 6.87 -4.59 -14.99
C LYS A 25 6.55 -4.33 -13.52
N VAL A 26 5.30 -3.94 -13.24
CA VAL A 26 4.85 -3.67 -11.88
C VAL A 26 4.70 -5.01 -11.17
N VAL A 27 5.72 -5.40 -10.41
CA VAL A 27 5.59 -6.53 -9.49
C VAL A 27 4.66 -6.08 -8.37
N ARG A 28 3.38 -6.44 -8.47
CA ARG A 28 2.42 -6.24 -7.38
C ARG A 28 2.87 -7.10 -6.22
N LEU A 29 3.20 -6.46 -5.11
CA LEU A 29 3.39 -7.17 -3.85
C LEU A 29 2.02 -7.17 -3.16
N PRO A 30 1.33 -8.31 -3.07
CA PRO A 30 0.07 -8.39 -2.33
C PRO A 30 0.33 -8.00 -0.87
N LEU A 31 -0.72 -7.56 -0.18
CA LEU A 31 -0.68 -7.21 1.25
C LEU A 31 -1.88 -7.82 1.99
N ASP A 32 -2.35 -8.97 1.51
CA ASP A 32 -3.60 -9.59 1.96
C ASP A 32 -3.43 -10.47 3.20
N THR A 33 -2.18 -10.87 3.50
CA THR A 33 -1.83 -11.72 4.64
C THR A 33 -0.71 -11.11 5.47
N SER A 34 -0.62 -11.48 6.76
CA SER A 34 0.52 -11.09 7.62
C SER A 34 1.87 -11.52 7.03
N ARG A 35 1.91 -12.67 6.33
CA ARG A 35 3.10 -13.15 5.61
C ARG A 35 3.46 -12.26 4.42
N ASP A 36 2.49 -11.69 3.74
CA ASP A 36 2.74 -10.72 2.68
C ASP A 36 3.29 -9.41 3.23
N CYS A 37 2.70 -8.91 4.32
CA CYS A 37 3.22 -7.77 5.06
C CYS A 37 4.67 -8.01 5.52
N GLN A 38 4.99 -9.20 6.03
CA GLN A 38 6.36 -9.59 6.40
C GLN A 38 7.32 -9.50 5.21
N ARG A 39 6.93 -10.04 4.04
CA ARG A 39 7.73 -9.98 2.81
C ARG A 39 7.95 -8.55 2.34
N ALA A 40 6.92 -7.71 2.43
CA ALA A 40 6.99 -6.29 2.11
C ALA A 40 7.95 -5.53 3.02
N LEU A 41 7.83 -5.74 4.33
CA LEU A 41 8.71 -5.11 5.31
C LEU A 41 10.18 -5.52 5.10
N ALA A 42 10.44 -6.81 4.91
CA ALA A 42 11.78 -7.30 4.63
C ALA A 42 12.38 -6.70 3.35
N LYS A 43 11.56 -6.45 2.32
CA LYS A 43 12.00 -5.77 1.10
C LYS A 43 12.40 -4.32 1.36
N LEU A 44 11.63 -3.59 2.17
CA LEU A 44 11.96 -2.20 2.52
C LEU A 44 13.24 -2.11 3.34
N ILE A 45 13.41 -2.99 4.33
CA ILE A 45 14.63 -3.05 5.16
C ILE A 45 15.85 -3.28 4.28
N ARG A 46 15.80 -4.25 3.35
CA ARG A 46 16.93 -4.49 2.43
C ARG A 46 17.27 -3.28 1.57
N ARG A 47 16.27 -2.52 1.10
CA ARG A 47 16.50 -1.29 0.32
C ARG A 47 17.16 -0.20 1.15
N ALA A 48 16.73 -0.02 2.39
CA ALA A 48 17.37 0.94 3.29
C ALA A 48 18.82 0.54 3.62
N LEU A 49 19.08 -0.75 3.88
CA LEU A 49 20.44 -1.26 4.09
C LEU A 49 21.33 -1.10 2.85
N ALA A 50 20.75 -1.15 1.65
CA ALA A 50 21.46 -0.89 0.40
C ALA A 50 21.66 0.61 0.10
N GLY A 51 21.18 1.51 0.97
CA GLY A 51 21.24 2.96 0.75
C GLY A 51 20.30 3.47 -0.34
N GLU A 52 19.35 2.66 -0.81
CA GLU A 52 18.39 3.01 -1.86
C GLU A 52 17.15 3.74 -1.31
N MET A 53 17.10 3.96 0.00
CA MET A 53 15.96 4.50 0.73
C MET A 53 16.43 5.16 2.03
N GLU A 54 15.89 6.33 2.32
CA GLU A 54 16.11 7.00 3.60
C GLU A 54 15.51 6.22 4.77
N THR A 55 16.18 6.22 5.91
CA THR A 55 15.71 5.53 7.13
C THR A 55 14.38 6.11 7.64
N SER A 56 14.14 7.40 7.39
CA SER A 56 12.87 8.08 7.71
C SER A 56 11.71 7.58 6.85
N ASP A 57 11.95 7.27 5.57
CA ASP A 57 10.97 6.67 4.68
C ASP A 57 10.68 5.23 5.08
N LEU A 58 11.72 4.44 5.36
CA LEU A 58 11.59 3.08 5.89
C LEU A 58 10.67 3.07 7.11
N SER A 59 10.93 3.96 8.08
CA SER A 59 10.17 3.98 9.35
C SER A 59 8.68 4.26 9.13
N ARG A 60 8.36 5.20 8.22
CA ARG A 60 6.97 5.52 7.86
C ARG A 60 6.26 4.35 7.20
N TYR A 61 6.88 3.71 6.21
CA TYR A 61 6.30 2.56 5.52
C TYR A 61 6.20 1.33 6.43
N ALA A 62 7.21 1.09 7.27
CA ALA A 62 7.21 -0.01 8.23
C ALA A 62 6.02 0.10 9.18
N ASN A 63 5.78 1.29 9.74
CA ASN A 63 4.63 1.50 10.62
C ASN A 63 3.29 1.20 9.92
N ALA A 64 3.10 1.71 8.70
CA ALA A 64 1.88 1.45 7.93
C ALA A 64 1.66 -0.04 7.67
N ILE A 65 2.71 -0.77 7.28
CA ILE A 65 2.65 -2.23 7.06
C ILE A 65 2.35 -2.97 8.36
N MET A 66 2.94 -2.55 9.49
CA MET A 66 2.68 -3.18 10.79
C MET A 66 1.26 -2.93 11.29
N VAL A 67 0.68 -1.75 11.04
CA VAL A 67 -0.74 -1.49 11.32
C VAL A 67 -1.62 -2.42 10.49
N LEU A 68 -1.34 -2.55 9.19
CA LEU A 68 -2.10 -3.42 8.30
C LEU A 68 -2.03 -4.89 8.74
N ALA A 69 -0.84 -5.38 9.09
CA ALA A 69 -0.67 -6.76 9.58
C ALA A 69 -1.53 -7.03 10.82
N ARG A 70 -1.58 -6.10 11.78
CA ARG A 70 -2.43 -6.21 12.98
C ARG A 70 -3.92 -6.23 12.64
N LEU A 71 -4.36 -5.42 11.67
CA LEU A 71 -5.77 -5.42 11.23
C LEU A 71 -6.16 -6.74 10.57
N ILE A 72 -5.28 -7.30 9.73
CA ILE A 72 -5.48 -8.61 9.10
C ILE A 72 -5.58 -9.70 10.18
N GLU A 73 -4.64 -9.72 11.12
CA GLU A 73 -4.63 -10.69 12.22
C GLU A 73 -5.88 -10.55 13.11
N GLY A 74 -6.31 -9.32 13.41
CA GLY A 74 -7.54 -9.03 14.14
C GLY A 74 -8.77 -9.61 13.45
N GLY A 75 -8.98 -9.30 12.16
CA GLY A 75 -10.12 -9.82 11.41
C GLY A 75 -10.10 -11.35 11.29
N GLN A 76 -8.94 -11.95 11.07
CA GLN A 76 -8.81 -13.42 11.03
C GLN A 76 -9.15 -14.07 12.37
N LEU A 77 -8.85 -13.42 13.50
CA LEU A 77 -9.22 -13.90 14.82
C LEU A 77 -10.72 -13.77 15.05
N GLU A 78 -11.33 -12.63 14.68
CA GLU A 78 -12.78 -12.42 14.74
C GLU A 78 -13.53 -13.48 13.94
N ASP A 79 -13.12 -13.75 12.70
CA ASP A 79 -13.71 -14.80 11.85
C ASP A 79 -13.62 -16.19 12.48
N ARG A 80 -12.47 -16.51 13.08
CA ARG A 80 -12.25 -17.80 13.76
C ARG A 80 -13.09 -17.94 15.02
N ILE A 81 -13.25 -16.87 15.79
CA ILE A 81 -14.11 -16.84 16.98
C ILE A 81 -15.56 -17.05 16.55
N ALA A 82 -16.05 -16.29 15.57
CA ALA A 82 -17.41 -16.44 15.05
C ALA A 82 -17.69 -17.88 14.55
N ALA A 83 -16.72 -18.50 13.88
CA ALA A 83 -16.83 -19.88 13.42
C ALA A 83 -16.86 -20.92 14.56
N LEU A 84 -16.22 -20.63 15.70
CA LEU A 84 -16.27 -21.48 16.90
C LEU A 84 -17.59 -21.30 17.65
N GLU A 85 -18.04 -20.05 17.80
CA GLU A 85 -19.32 -19.71 18.44
C GLU A 85 -20.51 -20.30 17.68
N ALA A 86 -20.46 -20.34 16.34
CA ALA A 86 -21.50 -20.97 15.52
C ALA A 86 -21.60 -22.50 15.67
N ARG A 87 -20.61 -23.15 16.29
CA ARG A 87 -20.57 -24.60 16.54
C ARG A 87 -20.95 -24.98 17.96
N ALA A 88 -21.06 -24.01 18.86
CA ALA A 88 -21.46 -24.18 20.26
C ALA A 88 -22.99 -24.17 20.38
#